data_AF-A0A1I5NTJ9-F1
#
_entry.id   AF-A0A1I5NTJ9-F1
#
_cell.length_a   1.000
_cell.length_b   1.000
_cell.length_c   1.000
_cell.angle_alpha   90.00
_cell.angle_beta   90.00
_cell.angle_gamma   90.00
#
_symmetry.space_group_name_H-M   'P 1'
#
loop_
_entity.id
_entity.type
_entity.pdbx_description
1 polymer ?
#
loop_
_entity_poly.entity_id
_entity_poly.type
_entity_poly.pdbx_seq_one_letter_code
_entity_poly.pdbx_strand_id
1 'polypeptide(L)'
;MFDFLKKKKPPAPAAATTANGGPAVPLPLAGRKGHVGAIEAVTLDGTMYFFGFDFGRDLVLSPLIADIDLAARFASQHMTQRDGAHDEAYWRELAGYAVEGSELASEPASRTFSTASLAAAVARLARVRREGTAEPGFAIEYHLRYLLGAAGGWEVPEEAGAEDADEWIDVISGNEPLAEGTTLADIAGRLQAHLNALVDAAPGNWSTTFAVLKG
;
A
#
# COMPACT_ATOMS: atom_id res chain seq x y z
N MET A 1 -18.36 2.67 -18.78
CA MET A 1 -19.02 1.40 -19.15
C MET A 1 -18.12 0.74 -20.18
N PHE A 2 -17.19 -0.13 -19.76
CA PHE A 2 -16.26 -0.79 -20.67
C PHE A 2 -16.64 -2.26 -20.82
N ASP A 3 -17.03 -2.60 -22.06
CA ASP A 3 -17.37 -3.93 -22.54
C ASP A 3 -16.11 -4.79 -22.68
N PHE A 4 -15.94 -5.79 -21.81
CA PHE A 4 -15.02 -6.90 -22.02
C PHE A 4 -15.76 -8.24 -21.81
N LEU A 5 -16.79 -8.50 -22.62
CA LEU A 5 -17.44 -9.81 -22.69
C LEU A 5 -17.53 -10.26 -24.14
N LYS A 6 -16.45 -10.89 -24.62
CA LYS A 6 -16.48 -11.94 -25.65
C LYS A 6 -15.09 -12.57 -25.81
N LYS A 7 -14.83 -13.67 -25.09
CA LYS A 7 -13.99 -14.79 -25.56
C LYS A 7 -14.19 -16.05 -24.68
N LYS A 8 -14.52 -17.13 -25.40
CA LYS A 8 -14.61 -18.58 -25.08
C LYS A 8 -14.57 -19.08 -23.63
N LYS A 9 -15.55 -19.94 -23.29
CA LYS A 9 -15.53 -20.86 -22.14
C LYS A 9 -14.22 -21.67 -22.09
N PRO A 10 -13.50 -21.70 -20.96
CA PRO A 10 -12.40 -22.62 -20.77
C PRO A 10 -12.90 -24.05 -20.51
N PRO A 11 -12.12 -25.09 -20.88
CA PRO A 11 -12.45 -26.48 -20.62
C PRO A 11 -12.32 -26.81 -19.12
N ALA A 12 -13.01 -27.87 -18.68
CA ALA A 12 -13.08 -28.31 -17.29
C ALA A 12 -11.68 -28.61 -16.69
N PRO A 13 -11.44 -28.30 -15.40
CA PRO A 13 -10.14 -28.49 -14.79
C PRO A 13 -9.79 -29.97 -14.62
N ALA A 14 -8.56 -30.32 -14.98
CA ALA A 14 -7.94 -31.60 -14.63
C ALA A 14 -7.51 -31.58 -13.16
N ALA A 15 -7.67 -32.73 -12.49
CA ALA A 15 -7.36 -32.90 -11.07
C ALA A 15 -5.86 -32.64 -10.78
N ALA A 16 -5.57 -31.69 -9.90
CA ALA A 16 -4.23 -31.40 -9.43
C ALA A 16 -3.86 -32.27 -8.22
N THR A 17 -2.82 -33.08 -8.41
CA THR A 17 -2.11 -33.85 -7.38
C THR A 17 -1.45 -32.92 -6.35
N THR A 18 -1.79 -33.10 -5.08
CA THR A 18 -1.22 -32.37 -3.94
C THR A 18 0.19 -32.88 -3.59
N ALA A 19 1.21 -32.05 -3.79
CA ALA A 19 2.51 -32.20 -3.15
C ALA A 19 2.72 -31.03 -2.16
N ASN A 20 2.39 -31.27 -0.90
CA ASN A 20 2.55 -30.30 0.20
C ASN A 20 4.03 -30.18 0.60
N GLY A 21 4.68 -29.12 0.13
CA GLY A 21 6.01 -28.68 0.59
C GLY A 21 6.31 -27.19 0.38
N GLY A 22 5.33 -26.41 -0.11
CA GLY A 22 5.49 -24.97 -0.33
C GLY A 22 5.38 -24.16 0.96
N PRO A 23 5.77 -22.87 0.92
CA PRO A 23 5.61 -21.96 2.05
C PRO A 23 4.14 -21.90 2.46
N ALA A 24 3.90 -21.82 3.78
CA ALA A 24 2.56 -21.69 4.34
C ALA A 24 1.90 -20.39 3.85
N VAL A 25 0.61 -20.47 3.49
CA VAL A 25 -0.16 -19.31 3.07
C VAL A 25 -0.39 -18.39 4.28
N PRO A 26 -0.03 -17.10 4.21
CA PRO A 26 -0.24 -16.18 5.33
C PRO A 26 -1.74 -15.95 5.56
N LEU A 27 -2.11 -15.64 6.79
CA LEU A 27 -3.48 -15.23 7.10
C LEU A 27 -3.77 -13.82 6.55
N PRO A 28 -5.03 -13.52 6.18
CA PRO A 28 -5.42 -12.16 5.84
C PRO A 28 -5.24 -11.23 7.05
N LEU A 29 -5.15 -9.93 6.79
CA LEU A 29 -5.18 -8.94 7.87
C LEU A 29 -6.48 -9.10 8.67
N ALA A 30 -6.45 -8.74 9.96
CA ALA A 30 -7.56 -9.01 10.87
C ALA A 30 -8.89 -8.46 10.33
N GLY A 31 -9.93 -9.30 10.34
CA GLY A 31 -11.25 -8.92 9.82
C GLY A 31 -11.36 -8.84 8.29
N ARG A 32 -10.32 -9.16 7.51
CA ARG A 32 -10.30 -9.03 6.04
C ARG A 32 -10.58 -10.32 5.26
N LYS A 33 -10.93 -11.42 5.96
CA LYS A 33 -11.21 -12.71 5.31
C LYS A 33 -12.50 -12.66 4.48
N GLY A 34 -12.46 -13.20 3.27
CA GLY A 34 -13.62 -13.38 2.39
C GLY A 34 -14.03 -12.12 1.62
N HIS A 35 -13.24 -11.06 1.68
CA HIS A 35 -13.50 -9.83 0.94
C HIS A 35 -13.45 -10.05 -0.58
N VAL A 36 -14.20 -9.21 -1.31
CA VAL A 36 -14.13 -9.14 -2.76
C VAL A 36 -12.97 -8.21 -3.13
N GLY A 37 -11.98 -8.70 -3.86
CA GLY A 37 -10.79 -7.88 -4.14
C GLY A 37 -9.98 -8.35 -5.34
N ALA A 38 -8.92 -7.61 -5.67
CA ALA A 38 -7.92 -8.02 -6.64
C ALA A 38 -6.54 -8.14 -5.98
N ILE A 39 -5.57 -8.64 -6.75
CA ILE A 39 -4.16 -8.61 -6.36
C ILE A 39 -3.55 -7.35 -6.98
N GLU A 40 -2.86 -6.57 -6.15
CA GLU A 40 -2.11 -5.38 -6.52
C GLU A 40 -0.63 -5.56 -6.14
N ALA A 41 0.25 -4.69 -6.65
CA ALA A 41 1.68 -4.82 -6.38
C ALA A 41 2.40 -3.48 -6.23
N VAL A 42 3.36 -3.45 -5.30
CA VAL A 42 4.34 -2.37 -5.10
C VAL A 42 5.75 -2.91 -5.20
N THR A 43 6.70 -2.07 -5.57
CA THR A 43 8.13 -2.41 -5.59
C THR A 43 8.84 -1.63 -4.50
N LEU A 44 9.65 -2.31 -3.67
CA LEU A 44 10.54 -1.69 -2.69
C LEU A 44 11.94 -2.28 -2.85
N ASP A 45 12.93 -1.40 -3.04
CA ASP A 45 14.34 -1.79 -3.24
C ASP A 45 14.53 -2.85 -4.34
N GLY A 46 13.74 -2.73 -5.42
CA GLY A 46 13.73 -3.66 -6.54
C GLY A 46 12.99 -4.99 -6.29
N THR A 47 12.49 -5.22 -5.08
CA THR A 47 11.65 -6.39 -4.76
C THR A 47 10.19 -6.04 -4.97
N MET A 48 9.50 -6.80 -5.82
CA MET A 48 8.06 -6.68 -6.01
C MET A 48 7.32 -7.45 -4.91
N TYR A 49 6.38 -6.78 -4.29
CA TYR A 49 5.48 -7.34 -3.29
C TYR A 49 4.04 -7.24 -3.79
N PHE A 50 3.33 -8.35 -3.70
CA PHE A 50 1.91 -8.48 -4.01
C PHE A 50 1.08 -8.33 -2.73
N PHE A 51 -0.13 -7.81 -2.87
CA PHE A 51 -1.10 -7.76 -1.79
C PHE A 51 -2.53 -7.82 -2.33
N GLY A 52 -3.47 -8.33 -1.52
CA GLY A 52 -4.89 -8.28 -1.82
C GLY A 52 -5.46 -6.89 -1.52
N PHE A 53 -6.35 -6.39 -2.37
CA PHE A 53 -7.01 -5.09 -2.20
C PHE A 53 -8.51 -5.16 -2.49
N ASP A 54 -9.34 -4.60 -1.62
CA ASP A 54 -10.79 -4.45 -1.81
C ASP A 54 -11.12 -3.00 -2.17
N PHE A 55 -11.33 -2.75 -3.46
CA PHE A 55 -11.69 -1.43 -4.00
C PHE A 55 -13.05 -0.93 -3.52
N GLY A 56 -13.97 -1.82 -3.13
CA GLY A 56 -15.30 -1.43 -2.68
C GLY A 56 -15.29 -0.89 -1.25
N ARG A 57 -14.31 -1.31 -0.45
CA ARG A 57 -14.14 -0.87 0.94
C ARG A 57 -12.90 -0.02 1.17
N ASP A 58 -12.05 0.12 0.16
CA ASP A 58 -10.81 0.88 0.20
C ASP A 58 -9.81 0.31 1.21
N LEU A 59 -9.52 -0.99 1.12
CA LEU A 59 -8.77 -1.74 2.13
C LEU A 59 -7.74 -2.68 1.54
N VAL A 60 -6.56 -2.71 2.16
CA VAL A 60 -5.60 -3.80 1.97
C VAL A 60 -6.07 -5.03 2.78
N LEU A 61 -5.97 -6.20 2.16
CA LEU A 61 -6.49 -7.47 2.68
C LEU A 61 -5.42 -8.41 3.22
N SER A 62 -4.16 -8.24 2.78
CA SER A 62 -3.07 -9.18 3.06
C SER A 62 -1.82 -8.48 3.58
N PRO A 63 -0.89 -9.22 4.22
CA PRO A 63 0.50 -8.84 4.27
C PRO A 63 1.10 -8.65 2.86
N LEU A 64 2.28 -8.04 2.78
CA LEU A 64 3.10 -7.98 1.57
C LEU A 64 3.71 -9.35 1.28
N ILE A 65 3.51 -9.86 0.06
CA ILE A 65 3.93 -11.21 -0.36
C ILE A 65 4.90 -11.07 -1.54
N ALA A 66 6.16 -11.51 -1.39
CA ALA A 66 7.19 -11.37 -2.45
C ALA A 66 7.16 -12.49 -3.51
N ASP A 67 6.20 -13.42 -3.42
CA ASP A 67 6.05 -14.57 -4.32
C ASP A 67 4.66 -14.53 -4.94
N ILE A 68 4.61 -14.43 -6.27
CA ILE A 68 3.36 -14.31 -7.04
C ILE A 68 2.48 -15.57 -6.94
N ASP A 69 3.07 -16.76 -6.86
CA ASP A 69 2.34 -18.01 -6.71
C ASP A 69 1.81 -18.14 -5.27
N LEU A 70 2.54 -17.63 -4.28
CA LEU A 70 2.04 -17.51 -2.91
C LEU A 70 0.90 -16.49 -2.80
N ALA A 71 0.96 -15.37 -3.53
CA ALA A 71 -0.10 -14.37 -3.58
C ALA A 71 -1.39 -14.93 -4.22
N ALA A 72 -1.24 -15.72 -5.29
CA ALA A 72 -2.37 -16.42 -5.91
C ALA A 72 -3.02 -17.44 -4.96
N ARG A 73 -2.19 -18.22 -4.23
CA ARG A 73 -2.67 -19.14 -3.19
C ARG A 73 -3.39 -18.43 -2.06
N PHE A 74 -2.85 -17.29 -1.62
CA PHE A 74 -3.50 -16.43 -0.63
C PHE A 74 -4.90 -16.02 -1.10
N ALA A 75 -5.01 -15.46 -2.29
CA ALA A 75 -6.28 -14.97 -2.81
C ALA A 75 -7.28 -16.12 -3.01
N SER A 76 -6.84 -17.28 -3.51
CA SER A 76 -7.69 -18.46 -3.67
C SER A 76 -8.29 -18.95 -2.34
N GLN A 77 -7.54 -18.84 -1.24
CA GLN A 77 -7.98 -19.33 0.07
C GLN A 77 -8.77 -18.29 0.89
N HIS A 78 -8.56 -17.00 0.63
CA HIS A 78 -8.99 -15.94 1.54
C HIS A 78 -9.80 -14.81 0.90
N MET A 79 -9.87 -14.75 -0.42
CA MET A 79 -10.56 -13.69 -1.16
C MET A 79 -11.61 -14.25 -2.10
N THR A 80 -12.48 -13.37 -2.57
CA THR A 80 -13.49 -13.67 -3.60
C THR A 80 -13.44 -12.63 -4.71
N GLN A 81 -14.04 -12.95 -5.85
CA GLN A 81 -14.43 -11.99 -6.87
C GLN A 81 -15.93 -11.72 -6.79
N ARG A 82 -16.41 -10.76 -7.59
CA ARG A 82 -17.83 -10.40 -7.66
C ARG A 82 -18.74 -11.57 -8.09
N ASP A 83 -18.18 -12.53 -8.81
CA ASP A 83 -18.86 -13.74 -9.28
C ASP A 83 -18.57 -14.99 -8.42
N GLY A 84 -17.83 -14.84 -7.31
CA GLY A 84 -17.63 -15.88 -6.31
C GLY A 84 -16.17 -16.25 -6.08
N ALA A 85 -15.95 -17.45 -5.54
CA ALA A 85 -14.62 -17.98 -5.28
C ALA A 85 -14.00 -18.56 -6.56
N HIS A 86 -12.68 -18.40 -6.69
CA HIS A 86 -11.91 -18.91 -7.82
C HIS A 86 -10.66 -19.65 -7.34
N ASP A 87 -10.15 -20.52 -8.22
CA ASP A 87 -8.96 -21.32 -7.97
C ASP A 87 -7.66 -20.51 -8.09
N GLU A 88 -6.55 -21.13 -7.69
CA GLU A 88 -5.22 -20.51 -7.72
C GLU A 88 -4.79 -20.11 -9.14
N ALA A 89 -5.15 -20.87 -10.17
CA ALA A 89 -4.76 -20.59 -11.55
C ALA A 89 -5.40 -19.28 -12.05
N TYR A 90 -6.68 -19.08 -11.73
CA TYR A 90 -7.37 -17.82 -11.99
C TYR A 90 -6.68 -16.64 -11.29
N TRP A 91 -6.40 -16.76 -10.00
CA TRP A 91 -5.75 -15.69 -9.25
C TRP A 91 -4.32 -15.42 -9.73
N ARG A 92 -3.63 -16.44 -10.22
CA ARG A 92 -2.28 -16.32 -10.77
C ARG A 92 -2.25 -15.53 -12.07
N GLU A 93 -3.29 -15.65 -12.90
CA GLU A 93 -3.49 -14.83 -14.08
C GLU A 93 -3.70 -13.36 -13.67
N LEU A 94 -4.59 -13.10 -12.70
CA LEU A 94 -4.83 -11.74 -12.19
C LEU A 94 -3.58 -11.10 -11.56
N ALA A 95 -2.82 -11.87 -10.79
CA ALA A 95 -1.55 -11.40 -10.23
C ALA A 95 -0.54 -11.01 -11.33
N GLY A 96 -0.63 -11.62 -12.51
CA GLY A 96 0.15 -11.24 -13.68
C GLY A 96 -0.14 -9.82 -14.16
N TYR A 97 -1.40 -9.40 -14.13
CA TYR A 97 -1.78 -8.03 -14.50
C TYR A 97 -1.23 -6.99 -13.51
N ALA A 98 -1.14 -7.33 -12.22
CA ALA A 98 -0.56 -6.46 -11.19
C ALA A 98 0.94 -6.18 -11.42
N VAL A 99 1.64 -7.04 -12.16
CA VAL A 99 3.03 -6.80 -12.58
C VAL A 99 3.07 -5.65 -13.58
N GLU A 100 2.18 -5.68 -14.57
CA GLU A 100 2.17 -4.73 -15.70
C GLU A 100 1.58 -3.37 -15.32
N GLY A 101 0.50 -3.38 -14.53
CA GLY A 101 -0.24 -2.17 -14.17
C GLY A 101 -0.83 -2.25 -12.77
N SER A 102 -1.43 -1.14 -12.35
CA SER A 102 -2.19 -1.05 -11.10
C SER A 102 -3.46 -0.27 -11.37
N GLU A 103 -4.58 -0.72 -10.81
CA GLU A 103 -5.83 0.05 -10.81
C GLU A 103 -5.81 1.15 -9.73
N LEU A 104 -4.79 1.16 -8.85
CA LEU A 104 -4.61 2.17 -7.81
C LEU A 104 -3.63 3.28 -8.19
N ALA A 105 -2.72 3.02 -9.14
CA ALA A 105 -1.71 3.97 -9.58
C ALA A 105 -1.46 3.83 -11.09
N SER A 106 -1.73 4.92 -11.84
CA SER A 106 -1.52 4.95 -13.30
C SER A 106 -0.05 4.96 -13.68
N GLU A 107 0.80 5.59 -12.86
CA GLU A 107 2.23 5.74 -13.13
C GLU A 107 3.04 4.67 -12.37
N PRO A 108 3.91 3.89 -13.05
CA PRO A 108 4.74 2.89 -12.37
C PRO A 108 5.64 3.45 -11.26
N ALA A 109 6.06 4.71 -11.39
CA ALA A 109 6.90 5.38 -10.39
C ALA A 109 6.17 5.55 -9.04
N SER A 110 4.85 5.77 -9.04
CA SER A 110 4.07 5.96 -7.81
C SER A 110 3.92 4.69 -6.96
N ARG A 111 4.24 3.53 -7.53
CA ARG A 111 4.25 2.23 -6.82
C ARG A 111 5.67 1.65 -6.66
N THR A 112 6.70 2.46 -6.88
CA THR A 112 8.10 2.05 -6.79
C THR A 112 8.85 2.92 -5.79
N PHE A 113 9.34 2.27 -4.73
CA PHE A 113 9.97 2.93 -3.60
C PHE A 113 11.40 2.41 -3.40
N SER A 114 12.21 3.22 -2.73
CA SER A 114 13.47 2.75 -2.16
C SER A 114 13.58 3.17 -0.71
N THR A 115 14.08 2.28 0.14
CA THR A 115 14.34 2.56 1.56
C THR A 115 15.28 3.75 1.70
N ALA A 116 16.26 3.89 0.79
CA ALA A 116 17.19 5.02 0.78
C ALA A 116 16.49 6.37 0.53
N SER A 117 15.59 6.45 -0.45
CA SER A 117 14.80 7.67 -0.72
C SER A 117 13.87 8.01 0.43
N LEU A 118 13.22 7.01 1.04
CA LEU A 118 12.33 7.21 2.19
C LEU A 118 13.13 7.71 3.41
N ALA A 119 14.28 7.10 3.70
CA ALA A 119 15.18 7.57 4.77
C ALA A 119 15.66 9.00 4.54
N ALA A 120 16.01 9.34 3.29
CA ALA A 120 16.40 10.70 2.94
C ALA A 120 15.25 11.70 3.15
N ALA A 121 14.01 11.33 2.80
CA ALA A 121 12.84 12.16 3.06
C ALA A 121 12.63 12.39 4.58
N VAL A 122 12.69 11.35 5.40
CA VAL A 122 12.61 11.48 6.87
C VAL A 122 13.73 12.38 7.43
N ALA A 123 14.96 12.23 6.94
CA ALA A 123 16.07 13.08 7.35
C ALA A 123 15.87 14.56 6.95
N ARG A 124 15.31 14.82 5.76
CA ARG A 124 14.93 16.18 5.32
C ARG A 124 13.83 16.75 6.21
N LEU A 125 12.80 15.96 6.54
CA LEU A 125 11.72 16.36 7.44
C LEU A 125 12.23 16.72 8.84
N ALA A 126 13.13 15.88 9.39
CA ALA A 126 13.78 16.15 10.67
C ALA A 126 14.62 17.44 10.65
N ARG A 127 15.25 17.77 9.52
CA ARG A 127 15.97 19.03 9.32
C ARG A 127 15.01 20.22 9.35
N VAL A 128 13.91 20.16 8.60
CA VAL A 128 12.85 21.20 8.62
C VAL A 128 12.37 21.44 10.04
N ARG A 129 12.12 20.36 10.80
CA ARG A 129 11.70 20.44 12.21
C ARG A 129 12.70 21.18 13.09
N ARG A 130 14.00 20.99 12.86
CA ARG A 130 15.07 21.60 13.67
C ARG A 130 15.37 23.04 13.26
N GLU A 131 15.37 23.31 11.96
CA GLU A 131 15.88 24.56 11.39
C GLU A 131 14.77 25.55 11.03
N GLY A 132 13.53 25.10 10.90
CA GLY A 132 12.38 25.96 10.61
C GLY A 132 12.41 26.59 9.22
N THR A 133 13.14 25.99 8.28
CA THR A 133 13.29 26.46 6.90
C THR A 133 12.53 25.55 5.94
N ALA A 134 11.89 26.13 4.92
CA ALA A 134 11.24 25.36 3.86
C ALA A 134 12.26 24.49 3.11
N GLU A 135 11.77 23.38 2.56
CA GLU A 135 12.56 22.36 1.89
C GLU A 135 12.02 22.14 0.47
N PRO A 136 12.49 22.92 -0.52
CA PRO A 136 11.97 22.83 -1.89
C PRO A 136 12.04 21.41 -2.46
N GLY A 137 10.96 20.99 -3.12
CA GLY A 137 10.83 19.63 -3.66
C GLY A 137 10.84 18.54 -2.58
N PHE A 138 10.40 18.85 -1.36
CA PHE A 138 10.09 17.84 -0.37
C PHE A 138 8.85 17.06 -0.83
N ALA A 139 8.92 15.74 -0.77
CA ALA A 139 7.79 14.90 -1.15
C ALA A 139 7.89 13.56 -0.43
N ILE A 140 6.73 13.03 -0.08
CA ILE A 140 6.53 11.63 0.29
C ILE A 140 5.34 11.15 -0.53
N GLU A 141 5.59 10.14 -1.37
CA GLU A 141 4.64 9.67 -2.37
C GLU A 141 3.25 9.41 -1.75
N TYR A 142 2.23 10.04 -2.32
CA TYR A 142 0.84 9.92 -1.89
C TYR A 142 0.41 8.45 -1.81
N HIS A 143 0.72 7.69 -2.87
CA HIS A 143 0.29 6.31 -2.97
C HIS A 143 0.84 5.43 -1.82
N LEU A 144 2.06 5.70 -1.33
CA LEU A 144 2.59 4.97 -0.17
C LEU A 144 1.81 5.28 1.12
N ARG A 145 1.51 6.56 1.36
CA ARG A 145 0.71 6.98 2.54
C ARG A 145 -0.69 6.39 2.48
N TYR A 146 -1.32 6.43 1.30
CA TYR A 146 -2.61 5.82 1.03
C TYR A 146 -2.62 4.32 1.33
N LEU A 147 -1.63 3.55 0.85
CA LEU A 147 -1.57 2.11 1.10
C LEU A 147 -1.38 1.77 2.59
N LEU A 148 -0.58 2.55 3.32
CA LEU A 148 -0.42 2.37 4.76
C LEU A 148 -1.73 2.66 5.51
N GLY A 149 -2.45 3.72 5.11
CA GLY A 149 -3.78 4.03 5.63
C GLY A 149 -4.78 2.89 5.36
N ALA A 150 -4.84 2.40 4.12
CA ALA A 150 -5.69 1.28 3.72
C ALA A 150 -5.33 -0.03 4.44
N ALA A 151 -4.05 -0.28 4.73
CA ALA A 151 -3.59 -1.42 5.52
C ALA A 151 -4.00 -1.29 7.00
N GLY A 152 -3.82 -0.11 7.58
CA GLY A 152 -4.30 0.23 8.92
C GLY A 152 -5.83 0.33 9.04
N GLY A 153 -6.57 0.22 7.93
CA GLY A 153 -8.03 0.33 7.93
C GLY A 153 -8.54 1.74 8.20
N TRP A 154 -7.73 2.76 7.88
CA TRP A 154 -8.01 4.17 8.14
C TRP A 154 -8.13 4.52 9.63
N GLU A 155 -7.66 3.64 10.52
CA GLU A 155 -7.57 3.89 11.95
C GLU A 155 -6.28 4.67 12.25
N VAL A 156 -6.31 5.99 12.02
CA VAL A 156 -5.25 6.91 12.44
C VAL A 156 -5.73 7.66 13.67
N PRO A 157 -4.92 7.77 14.76
CA PRO A 157 -5.31 8.53 15.95
C PRO A 157 -5.66 9.97 15.59
N GLU A 158 -6.73 10.51 16.17
CA GLU A 158 -7.17 11.90 15.94
C GLU A 158 -6.05 12.93 16.20
N GLU A 159 -5.15 12.62 17.15
CA GLU A 159 -3.98 13.42 17.51
C GLU A 159 -2.92 13.52 16.39
N ALA A 160 -2.90 12.55 15.47
CA ALA A 160 -2.05 12.58 14.28
C ALA A 160 -2.66 13.40 13.14
N GLY A 161 -3.80 14.06 13.39
CA GLY A 161 -4.47 15.01 12.52
C GLY A 161 -5.37 14.35 11.49
N ALA A 162 -6.55 14.96 11.28
CA ALA A 162 -7.43 14.69 10.15
C ALA A 162 -7.15 15.63 8.95
N GLU A 163 -6.23 16.59 9.12
CA GLU A 163 -5.76 17.48 8.06
C GLU A 163 -4.97 16.68 7.01
N ASP A 164 -5.05 17.12 5.75
CA ASP A 164 -4.44 16.42 4.64
C ASP A 164 -2.91 16.53 4.68
N ALA A 165 -2.23 15.40 4.76
CA ALA A 165 -0.77 15.36 4.73
C ALA A 165 -0.18 15.99 3.45
N ASP A 166 -0.96 16.08 2.37
CA ASP A 166 -0.57 16.81 1.16
C ASP A 166 -0.40 18.31 1.43
N GLU A 167 -1.32 18.93 2.19
CA GLU A 167 -1.22 20.35 2.56
C GLU A 167 0.04 20.62 3.39
N TRP A 168 0.35 19.74 4.34
CA TRP A 168 1.57 19.85 5.14
C TRP A 168 2.83 19.69 4.29
N ILE A 169 2.83 18.77 3.31
CA ILE A 169 3.94 18.59 2.38
C ILE A 169 4.14 19.83 1.51
N ASP A 170 3.06 20.46 1.04
CA ASP A 170 3.13 21.68 0.23
C ASP A 170 3.63 22.88 1.03
N VAL A 171 3.20 23.03 2.29
CA VAL A 171 3.74 24.06 3.19
C VAL A 171 5.23 23.83 3.46
N ILE A 172 5.64 22.59 3.75
CA ILE A 172 7.07 22.24 3.95
C ILE A 172 7.89 22.53 2.69
N SER A 173 7.33 22.25 1.52
CA SER A 173 7.97 22.51 0.22
C SER A 173 8.07 23.99 -0.14
N GLY A 174 7.33 24.85 0.57
CA GLY A 174 7.18 26.26 0.24
C GLY A 174 6.26 26.52 -0.95
N ASN A 175 5.43 25.54 -1.33
CA ASN A 175 4.42 25.69 -2.38
C ASN A 175 3.17 26.42 -1.85
N GLU A 176 2.85 26.23 -0.56
CA GLU A 176 1.74 26.87 0.13
C GLU A 176 2.24 27.75 1.29
N PRO A 177 1.53 28.84 1.63
CA PRO A 177 1.93 29.72 2.71
C PRO A 177 1.67 29.07 4.08
N LEU A 178 2.55 29.38 5.03
CA LEU A 178 2.38 28.99 6.42
C LEU A 178 1.22 29.77 7.05
N ALA A 179 0.29 29.06 7.70
CA ALA A 179 -0.84 29.68 8.38
C ALA A 179 -0.38 30.56 9.57
N GLU A 180 -1.10 31.65 9.83
CA GLU A 180 -0.77 32.57 10.93
C GLU A 180 -0.73 31.86 12.28
N GLY A 181 0.32 32.10 13.07
CA GLY A 181 0.49 31.48 14.39
C GLY A 181 1.00 30.04 14.37
N THR A 182 1.30 29.46 13.20
CA THR A 182 1.96 28.15 13.09
C THR A 182 3.43 28.29 12.71
N THR A 183 4.24 27.27 12.99
CA THR A 183 5.64 27.20 12.54
C THR A 183 5.87 26.02 11.61
N LEU A 184 6.86 26.12 10.72
CA LEU A 184 7.29 24.97 9.90
C LEU A 184 7.76 23.79 10.76
N ALA A 185 8.29 24.06 11.95
CA ALA A 185 8.67 23.01 12.89
C ALA A 185 7.45 22.23 13.40
N ASP A 186 6.34 22.92 13.68
CA ASP A 186 5.09 22.28 14.11
C ASP A 186 4.50 21.44 12.97
N ILE A 187 4.44 21.98 11.75
CA ILE A 187 3.94 21.25 10.57
C ILE A 187 4.79 20.01 10.29
N ALA A 188 6.12 20.14 10.32
CA ALA A 188 7.02 18.99 10.16
C ALA A 188 6.85 17.95 11.28
N GLY A 189 6.60 18.40 12.52
CA GLY A 189 6.28 17.53 13.64
C GLY A 189 4.98 16.75 13.45
N ARG A 190 3.92 17.41 12.98
CA ARG A 190 2.62 16.78 12.65
C ARG A 190 2.77 15.75 11.55
N LEU A 191 3.44 16.09 10.45
CA LEU A 191 3.66 15.15 9.36
C LEU A 191 4.46 13.92 9.83
N GLN A 192 5.51 14.09 10.64
CA GLN A 192 6.26 12.95 11.17
C GLN A 192 5.40 12.08 12.10
N ALA A 193 4.58 12.70 12.97
CA ALA A 193 3.66 11.96 13.83
C ALA A 193 2.62 11.17 13.02
N HIS A 194 2.11 11.75 11.93
CA HIS A 194 1.20 11.09 11.01
C HIS A 194 1.84 9.90 10.30
N LEU A 195 3.07 10.04 9.79
CA LEU A 195 3.81 8.91 9.19
C LEU A 195 4.06 7.79 10.21
N ASN A 196 4.43 8.15 11.45
CA ASN A 196 4.61 7.18 12.53
C ASN A 196 3.31 6.41 12.79
N ALA A 197 2.18 7.12 12.86
CA ALA A 197 0.87 6.52 13.09
C ALA A 197 0.42 5.60 11.95
N LEU A 198 0.63 5.99 10.69
CA LEU A 198 0.35 5.14 9.53
C LEU A 198 1.14 3.82 9.58
N VAL A 199 2.43 3.90 9.89
CA VAL A 199 3.29 2.71 10.01
C VAL A 199 2.87 1.85 11.20
N ASP A 200 2.56 2.44 12.34
CA ASP A 200 2.19 1.70 13.55
C ASP A 200 0.81 1.04 13.45
N ALA A 201 -0.13 1.65 12.74
CA ALA A 201 -1.45 1.07 12.49
C ALA A 201 -1.42 -0.07 11.46
N ALA A 202 -0.47 -0.07 10.52
CA ALA A 202 -0.42 -1.03 9.43
C ALA A 202 -0.03 -2.46 9.91
N PRO A 203 -0.95 -3.44 9.90
CA PRO A 203 -0.70 -4.76 10.47
C PRO A 203 0.07 -5.69 9.51
N GLY A 204 0.35 -6.91 9.96
CA GLY A 204 1.16 -7.85 9.19
C GLY A 204 2.62 -7.41 9.13
N ASN A 205 3.25 -7.54 7.96
CA ASN A 205 4.64 -7.08 7.74
C ASN A 205 4.74 -5.66 7.19
N TRP A 206 3.62 -4.95 6.96
CA TRP A 206 3.62 -3.59 6.42
C TRP A 206 4.42 -2.61 7.31
N SER A 207 4.15 -2.61 8.61
CA SER A 207 4.86 -1.79 9.60
C SER A 207 6.36 -2.05 9.60
N THR A 208 6.78 -3.32 9.54
CA THR A 208 8.20 -3.70 9.51
C THR A 208 8.88 -3.34 8.19
N THR A 209 8.18 -3.51 7.06
CA THR A 209 8.73 -3.24 5.73
C THR A 209 8.93 -1.73 5.50
N PHE A 210 8.03 -0.89 6.01
CA PHE A 210 8.10 0.56 5.88
C PHE A 210 8.54 1.29 7.15
N ALA A 211 9.16 0.56 8.09
CA ALA A 211 9.65 1.12 9.36
C ALA A 211 10.62 2.31 9.19
N VAL A 212 11.27 2.42 8.02
CA VAL A 212 12.15 3.54 7.68
C VAL A 212 11.46 4.90 7.68
N LEU A 213 10.13 4.93 7.51
CA LEU A 213 9.34 6.17 7.59
C LEU A 213 9.23 6.70 9.03
N LYS A 214 9.57 5.88 10.04
CA LYS A 214 9.55 6.31 11.42
C LYS A 214 10.74 7.19 11.75
N GLY A 215 10.49 8.30 12.45
CA GLY A 215 11.49 9.30 12.86
C GLY A 215 11.18 9.95 14.19
#